data_AF-A0A2V8QUZ8-F1
#
_entry.id   AF-A0A2V8QUZ8-F1
#
_cell.length_a   1.000
_cell.length_b   1.000
_cell.length_c   1.000
_cell.angle_alpha   90.00
_cell.angle_beta   90.00
_cell.angle_gamma   90.00
#
_symmetry.space_group_name_H-M   'P 1'
#
loop_
_entity.id
_entity.type
_entity.pdbx_description
1 polymer ?
#
loop_
_entity_poly.entity_id
_entity_poly.type
_entity_poly.pdbx_seq_one_letter_code
_entity_poly.pdbx_strand_id
1 'polypeptide(L)'
;MIVLNFDQINGLSDSAREHLLGPAAEKWSGGACTLPNGMKLVVLNPTHGRARTNATLMEEICHVFLGHQPNRLSIVTKDERGKVMARDYRKSDEEEAYGVGAAGLLPYAALKRLLVSGKTSRQIAARFRVSRELVEYRMKVTRLWPEYKSSAR
;
A
#
# COMPACT_ATOMS: atom_id res chain seq x y z
N MET A 1 1.47 9.41 14.07
CA MET A 1 0.59 8.47 13.33
C MET A 1 0.35 7.26 14.23
N ILE A 2 -0.86 6.69 14.21
CA ILE A 2 -1.22 5.47 14.92
C ILE A 2 -1.70 4.45 13.88
N VAL A 3 -1.24 3.20 13.98
CA VAL A 3 -1.78 2.09 13.20
C VAL A 3 -2.68 1.28 14.13
N LEU A 4 -3.95 1.12 13.76
CA LEU A 4 -4.88 0.28 14.50
C LEU A 4 -5.10 -1.04 13.79
N ASN A 5 -5.18 -2.10 14.59
CA ASN A 5 -5.77 -3.34 14.15
C ASN A 5 -7.29 -3.16 13.99
N PHE A 6 -7.88 -3.90 13.06
CA PHE A 6 -9.29 -3.75 12.71
C PHE A 6 -10.26 -4.12 13.85
N ASP A 7 -9.84 -4.97 14.78
CA ASP A 7 -10.55 -5.32 16.01
C ASP A 7 -10.57 -4.19 17.04
N GLN A 8 -9.60 -3.28 17.01
CA GLN A 8 -9.51 -2.12 17.91
C GLN A 8 -10.46 -0.97 17.51
N ILE A 9 -11.14 -1.09 16.36
CA ILE A 9 -12.09 -0.07 15.89
C ILE A 9 -13.39 -0.21 16.68
N ASN A 10 -13.60 0.72 17.61
CA ASN A 10 -14.85 0.87 18.34
C ASN A 10 -15.89 1.62 17.49
N GLY A 11 -17.16 1.24 17.62
CA GLY A 11 -18.29 1.90 16.93
C GLY A 11 -18.60 1.38 15.52
N LEU A 12 -17.90 0.36 15.04
CA LEU A 12 -18.26 -0.36 13.81
C LEU A 12 -19.37 -1.37 14.12
N SER A 13 -20.49 -1.34 13.38
CA SER A 13 -21.56 -2.34 13.54
C SER A 13 -21.10 -3.73 13.13
N ASP A 14 -21.70 -4.78 13.69
CA ASP A 14 -21.40 -6.17 13.32
C ASP A 14 -21.63 -6.42 11.83
N SER A 15 -22.70 -5.86 11.26
CA SER A 15 -22.99 -5.94 9.82
C SER A 15 -21.90 -5.29 8.95
N ALA A 16 -21.32 -4.16 9.39
CA ALA A 16 -20.24 -3.51 8.67
C ALA A 16 -18.93 -4.31 8.80
N ARG A 17 -18.69 -4.90 9.98
CA ARG A 17 -17.55 -5.79 10.23
C ARG A 17 -17.60 -7.02 9.32
N GLU A 18 -18.75 -7.71 9.27
CA GLU A 18 -18.98 -8.86 8.40
C GLU A 18 -18.83 -8.49 6.92
N HIS A 19 -19.35 -7.33 6.50
CA HIS A 19 -19.22 -6.89 5.13
C HIS A 19 -17.76 -6.64 4.73
N LEU A 20 -17.02 -5.90 5.56
CA LEU A 20 -15.63 -5.52 5.30
C LEU A 20 -14.65 -6.70 5.35
N LEU A 21 -14.93 -7.70 6.21
CA LEU A 21 -14.12 -8.91 6.34
C LEU A 21 -14.56 -10.06 5.41
N GLY A 22 -15.77 -9.97 4.84
CA GLY A 22 -16.31 -10.97 3.92
C GLY A 22 -16.50 -10.41 2.51
N PRO A 23 -17.72 -10.09 2.07
CA PRO A 23 -18.03 -9.68 0.68
C PRO A 23 -17.18 -8.53 0.11
N ALA A 24 -16.67 -7.64 0.95
CA ALA A 24 -15.83 -6.51 0.55
C ALA A 24 -14.35 -6.70 0.86
N ALA A 25 -13.90 -7.85 1.37
CA ALA A 25 -12.50 -8.08 1.79
C ALA A 25 -11.48 -7.73 0.69
N GLU A 26 -11.76 -8.00 -0.58
CA GLU A 26 -10.84 -7.66 -1.68
C GLU A 26 -11.00 -6.22 -2.21
N LYS A 27 -12.03 -5.49 -1.77
CA LYS A 27 -12.34 -4.13 -2.25
C LYS A 27 -11.58 -3.03 -1.51
N TRP A 28 -10.85 -3.36 -0.46
CA TRP A 28 -10.04 -2.41 0.30
C TRP A 28 -8.77 -3.08 0.81
N SER A 29 -7.68 -2.31 0.94
CA SER A 29 -6.41 -2.82 1.49
C SER A 29 -6.03 -2.14 2.80
N GLY A 30 -6.39 -0.86 2.94
CA GLY A 30 -6.21 -0.05 4.12
C GLY A 30 -6.92 1.29 3.91
N GLY A 31 -6.85 2.14 4.92
CA GLY A 31 -7.29 3.52 4.81
C GLY A 31 -6.74 4.36 5.94
N ALA A 32 -6.51 5.63 5.65
CA ALA A 32 -6.07 6.62 6.61
C ALA A 32 -7.12 7.70 6.85
N CYS A 33 -7.18 8.20 8.08
CA CYS A 33 -7.93 9.41 8.41
C CYS A 33 -7.14 10.32 9.35
N THR A 34 -7.57 11.57 9.49
CA THR A 34 -6.97 12.53 10.41
C THR A 34 -7.93 12.76 11.56
N LEU A 35 -7.46 12.54 12.79
CA LEU A 35 -8.21 12.79 14.01
C LEU A 35 -8.28 14.30 14.30
N PRO A 36 -9.24 14.77 15.12
CA PRO A 36 -9.39 16.21 15.43
C PRO A 36 -8.15 16.87 16.02
N ASN A 37 -7.29 16.10 16.69
CA ASN A 37 -6.01 16.57 17.24
C ASN A 37 -4.86 16.57 16.21
N GLY A 38 -5.14 16.35 14.93
CA GLY A 38 -4.16 16.31 13.84
C GLY A 38 -3.43 14.97 13.71
N MET A 39 -3.63 14.01 14.61
CA MET A 39 -2.99 12.70 14.50
C MET A 39 -3.53 11.91 13.31
N LYS A 40 -2.63 11.30 12.54
CA LYS A 40 -3.01 10.38 11.45
C LYS A 40 -3.28 8.98 12.00
N LEU A 41 -4.44 8.44 11.67
CA LEU A 41 -4.86 7.08 11.98
C LEU A 41 -4.80 6.24 10.69
N VAL A 42 -4.20 5.06 10.76
CA VAL A 42 -4.17 4.09 9.65
C VAL A 42 -4.84 2.81 10.10
N VAL A 43 -5.76 2.31 9.29
CA VAL A 43 -6.41 1.01 9.45
C VAL A 43 -5.99 0.13 8.29
N LEU A 44 -5.57 -1.10 8.59
CA LEU A 44 -5.18 -2.07 7.57
C LEU A 44 -6.22 -3.18 7.49
N ASN A 45 -6.43 -3.72 6.29
CA ASN A 45 -7.29 -4.88 6.11
C ASN A 45 -6.57 -6.14 6.63
N PRO A 46 -7.11 -6.82 7.66
CA PRO A 46 -6.49 -8.00 8.24
C PRO A 46 -6.62 -9.26 7.37
N THR A 47 -7.48 -9.27 6.35
CA THR A 47 -7.66 -10.43 5.47
C THR A 47 -6.51 -10.58 4.46
N HIS A 48 -5.71 -9.53 4.27
CA HIS A 48 -4.58 -9.56 3.34
C HIS A 48 -3.36 -10.26 3.92
N GLY A 49 -2.63 -10.93 3.04
CA GLY A 49 -1.33 -11.50 3.40
C GLY A 49 -0.35 -10.40 3.82
N ARG A 50 0.55 -10.73 4.75
CA ARG A 50 1.49 -9.77 5.37
C ARG A 50 2.28 -8.93 4.37
N ALA A 51 2.64 -9.48 3.21
CA ALA A 51 3.35 -8.77 2.16
C ALA A 51 2.52 -7.60 1.58
N ARG A 52 1.22 -7.81 1.36
CA ARG A 52 0.29 -6.78 0.89
C ARG A 52 0.04 -5.75 1.98
N THR A 53 -0.19 -6.20 3.21
CA THR A 53 -0.35 -5.32 4.39
C THR A 53 0.87 -4.42 4.61
N ASN A 54 2.09 -4.94 4.46
CA ASN A 54 3.32 -4.14 4.58
C ASN A 54 3.43 -3.07 3.49
N ALA A 55 3.09 -3.42 2.24
CA ALA A 55 3.08 -2.48 1.13
C ALA A 55 2.07 -1.35 1.36
N THR A 56 0.83 -1.71 1.71
CA THR A 56 -0.23 -0.74 2.01
C THR A 56 0.14 0.15 3.19
N LEU A 57 0.67 -0.39 4.29
CA LEU A 57 1.08 0.43 5.42
C LEU A 57 2.17 1.44 5.01
N MET A 58 3.15 1.00 4.23
CA MET A 58 4.21 1.91 3.80
C MET A 58 3.70 2.99 2.84
N GLU A 59 2.75 2.65 1.99
CA GLU A 59 2.08 3.59 1.09
C GLU A 59 1.34 4.68 1.89
N GLU A 60 0.54 4.30 2.90
CA GLU A 60 -0.14 5.23 3.80
C GLU A 60 0.85 6.12 4.59
N ILE A 61 1.97 5.53 5.05
CA ILE A 61 3.07 6.29 5.65
C ILE A 61 3.58 7.35 4.65
N CYS A 62 3.85 6.96 3.41
CA CYS A 62 4.35 7.86 2.39
C CYS A 62 3.35 8.97 2.05
N HIS A 63 2.04 8.68 1.96
CA HIS A 63 1.02 9.72 1.80
C HIS A 63 1.09 10.76 2.92
N VAL A 64 1.25 10.32 4.18
CA VAL A 64 1.37 11.23 5.32
C VAL A 64 2.66 12.07 5.23
N PHE A 65 3.80 11.44 4.94
CA PHE A 65 5.09 12.14 4.89
C PHE A 65 5.20 13.12 3.73
N LEU A 66 4.62 12.79 2.56
CA LEU A 66 4.63 13.65 1.37
C LEU A 66 3.56 14.74 1.42
N GLY A 67 2.72 14.77 2.46
CA GLY A 67 1.65 15.76 2.61
C GLY A 67 0.51 15.56 1.61
N HIS A 68 0.36 14.34 1.06
CA HIS A 68 -0.77 14.01 0.19
C HIS A 68 -2.08 14.11 0.98
N GLN A 69 -3.13 14.59 0.31
CA GLN A 69 -4.45 14.60 0.92
C GLN A 69 -4.92 13.16 1.08
N PRO A 70 -5.41 12.74 2.26
CA PRO A 70 -5.93 11.40 2.42
C PRO A 70 -7.05 11.18 1.42
N ASN A 71 -6.96 10.11 0.62
CA ASN A 71 -8.13 9.61 -0.10
C ASN A 71 -9.19 9.31 0.96
N ARG A 72 -10.18 10.19 1.12
CA ARG A 72 -11.38 9.85 1.86
C ARG A 72 -11.89 8.58 1.21
N LEU A 73 -11.86 7.46 1.94
CA LEU A 73 -12.61 6.24 1.63
C LEU A 73 -13.87 6.70 0.94
N SER A 74 -13.97 6.43 -0.36
CA SER A 74 -14.85 7.11 -1.30
C SER A 74 -16.25 7.27 -0.73
N ILE A 75 -16.48 8.36 0.00
CA ILE A 75 -17.82 8.84 0.25
C ILE A 75 -18.22 9.30 -1.13
N VAL A 76 -18.94 8.42 -1.82
CA VAL A 76 -19.62 8.69 -3.08
C VAL A 76 -20.62 9.78 -2.77
N THR A 77 -20.16 11.03 -2.69
CA THR A 77 -21.02 12.18 -2.71
C THR A 77 -21.57 12.25 -4.13
N LYS A 78 -22.86 11.94 -4.25
CA LYS A 78 -23.61 12.23 -5.46
C LYS A 78 -23.80 13.74 -5.51
N ASP A 79 -23.52 14.36 -6.66
CA ASP A 79 -23.97 15.72 -6.89
C ASP A 79 -25.52 15.78 -6.94
N GLU A 80 -26.10 16.98 -7.00
CA GLU A 80 -27.54 17.20 -7.13
C GLU A 80 -28.15 16.55 -8.39
N ARG A 81 -27.32 16.04 -9.31
CA ARG A 81 -27.68 15.35 -10.55
C ARG A 81 -27.39 13.85 -10.52
N GLY A 82 -27.02 13.30 -9.35
CA GLY A 82 -26.78 11.88 -9.15
C GLY A 82 -25.43 11.36 -9.65
N LYS A 83 -24.50 12.23 -10.08
CA LYS A 83 -23.17 11.82 -10.55
C LYS A 83 -22.26 11.53 -9.36
N VAL A 84 -21.72 10.31 -9.34
CA VAL A 84 -20.70 9.88 -8.38
C VAL A 84 -19.41 10.66 -8.62
N MET A 85 -19.07 11.58 -7.71
CA MET A 85 -17.85 12.37 -7.78
C MET A 85 -16.80 11.78 -6.83
N ALA A 86 -15.92 10.92 -7.34
CA ALA A 86 -14.69 10.52 -6.66
C ALA A 86 -13.70 11.70 -6.76
N ARG A 87 -13.88 12.73 -5.92
CA ARG A 87 -13.38 14.07 -6.23
C ARG A 87 -11.87 14.29 -6.02
N ASP A 88 -11.09 13.34 -5.50
CA ASP A 88 -9.69 13.62 -5.13
C ASP A 88 -8.66 12.51 -5.42
N TYR A 89 -8.93 11.58 -6.35
CA TYR A 89 -7.90 10.60 -6.75
C TYR A 89 -6.84 11.26 -7.65
N ARG A 90 -5.74 11.76 -7.07
CA ARG A 90 -4.59 12.28 -7.82
C ARG A 90 -3.63 11.16 -8.14
N LYS A 91 -3.71 10.64 -9.36
CA LYS A 91 -2.85 9.55 -9.83
C LYS A 91 -1.35 9.80 -9.59
N SER A 92 -0.89 11.04 -9.71
CA SER A 92 0.50 11.43 -9.41
C SER A 92 0.90 11.13 -7.97
N ASP A 93 0.03 11.45 -7.02
CA ASP A 93 0.27 11.34 -5.59
C ASP A 93 0.34 9.85 -5.20
N GLU A 94 -0.50 9.02 -5.81
CA GLU A 94 -0.47 7.55 -5.65
C GLU A 94 0.81 6.95 -6.23
N GLU A 95 1.19 7.35 -7.45
CA GLU A 95 2.42 6.87 -8.09
C GLU A 95 3.67 7.28 -7.30
N GLU A 96 3.69 8.50 -6.75
CA GLU A 96 4.78 8.99 -5.91
C GLU A 96 4.83 8.24 -4.57
N ALA A 97 3.70 8.12 -3.86
CA ALA A 97 3.63 7.40 -2.59
C ALA A 97 4.04 5.93 -2.75
N TYR A 98 3.55 5.25 -3.79
CA TYR A 98 3.92 3.87 -4.09
C TYR A 98 5.41 3.75 -4.42
N GLY A 99 5.96 4.66 -5.24
CA GLY A 99 7.37 4.66 -5.63
C GLY A 99 8.31 4.86 -4.44
N VAL A 100 8.02 5.84 -3.59
CA VAL A 100 8.79 6.13 -2.37
C VAL A 100 8.63 5.00 -1.35
N GLY A 101 7.41 4.49 -1.15
CA GLY A 101 7.13 3.39 -0.25
C GLY A 101 7.85 2.10 -0.65
N ALA A 102 7.81 1.76 -1.94
CA ALA A 102 8.54 0.62 -2.48
C ALA A 102 10.07 0.81 -2.37
N ALA A 103 10.59 2.04 -2.44
CA ALA A 103 12.00 2.33 -2.20
C ALA A 103 12.41 2.18 -0.73
N GLY A 104 11.54 2.56 0.21
CA GLY A 104 11.77 2.36 1.63
C GLY A 104 11.69 0.88 2.05
N LEU A 105 10.75 0.11 1.51
CA LEU A 105 10.65 -1.33 1.76
C LEU A 105 11.78 -2.13 1.10
N LEU A 106 12.23 -1.70 -0.08
CA LEU A 106 13.27 -2.36 -0.85
C LEU A 106 14.35 -1.36 -1.30
N PRO A 107 15.33 -1.08 -0.42
CA PRO A 107 16.42 -0.16 -0.72
C PRO A 107 17.28 -0.63 -1.90
N TYR A 108 17.64 0.31 -2.79
CA TYR A 108 18.35 0.01 -4.04
C TYR A 108 19.65 -0.79 -3.82
N ALA A 109 20.51 -0.35 -2.90
CA ALA A 109 21.80 -0.99 -2.64
C ALA A 109 21.62 -2.45 -2.20
N ALA A 110 20.60 -2.72 -1.37
CA ALA A 110 20.33 -4.06 -0.88
C ALA A 110 19.72 -4.95 -1.98
N LEU A 111 18.82 -4.41 -2.79
CA LEU A 111 18.26 -5.07 -3.97
C LEU A 111 19.36 -5.47 -4.96
N LYS A 112 20.21 -4.51 -5.35
CA LYS A 112 21.31 -4.73 -6.30
C LYS A 112 22.28 -5.80 -5.80
N ARG A 113 22.70 -5.74 -4.54
CA ARG A 113 23.60 -6.74 -3.95
C ARG A 113 23.02 -8.15 -4.02
N LEU A 114 21.74 -8.31 -3.70
CA LEU A 114 21.09 -9.63 -3.73
C LEU A 114 20.92 -10.16 -5.15
N LEU A 115 20.56 -9.30 -6.10
CA LEU A 115 20.50 -9.63 -7.50
C LEU A 115 21.86 -10.11 -8.02
N VAL A 116 22.94 -9.36 -7.78
CA VAL A 116 24.30 -9.72 -8.20
C VAL A 116 24.76 -11.03 -7.55
N SER A 117 24.28 -11.35 -6.33
CA SER A 117 24.52 -12.65 -5.68
C SER A 117 23.64 -13.80 -6.21
N GLY A 118 22.93 -13.60 -7.33
CA GLY A 118 22.10 -14.61 -7.99
C GLY A 118 20.78 -14.93 -7.28
N LYS A 119 20.29 -14.07 -6.38
CA LYS A 119 19.00 -14.32 -5.72
C LYS A 119 17.83 -14.08 -6.66
N THR A 120 16.85 -14.98 -6.63
CA THR A 120 15.61 -14.85 -7.42
C THR A 120 14.68 -13.78 -6.83
N SER A 121 13.75 -13.26 -7.64
CA SER A 121 12.74 -12.30 -7.17
C SER A 121 11.92 -12.83 -5.99
N ARG A 122 11.62 -14.13 -5.95
CA ARG A 122 10.94 -14.79 -4.82
C ARG A 122 11.78 -14.80 -3.55
N GLN A 123 13.08 -15.12 -3.63
CA GLN A 123 13.98 -15.11 -2.48
C GLN A 123 14.15 -13.69 -1.92
N ILE A 124 14.27 -12.69 -2.80
CA ILE A 124 14.33 -11.28 -2.41
C ILE A 124 13.02 -10.86 -1.74
N ALA A 125 11.87 -11.19 -2.34
CA ALA A 125 10.55 -10.87 -1.79
C ALA A 125 10.37 -11.45 -0.38
N ALA A 126 10.72 -12.72 -0.18
CA ALA A 126 10.66 -13.37 1.13
C ALA A 126 11.55 -12.66 2.17
N ARG A 127 12.77 -12.26 1.78
CA ARG A 127 13.70 -11.56 2.67
C ARG A 127 13.17 -10.21 3.14
N PHE A 128 12.54 -9.44 2.25
CA PHE A 128 12.01 -8.10 2.56
C PHE A 128 10.54 -8.11 3.00
N ARG A 129 9.90 -9.30 3.04
CA ARG A 129 8.48 -9.46 3.39
C ARG A 129 7.57 -8.59 2.53
N VAL A 130 7.84 -8.57 1.23
CA VAL A 130 7.06 -7.87 0.19
C VAL A 130 6.62 -8.87 -0.87
N SER A 131 5.74 -8.46 -1.79
CA SER A 131 5.34 -9.31 -2.90
C SER A 131 6.47 -9.44 -3.93
N ARG A 132 6.44 -10.52 -4.71
CA ARG A 132 7.34 -10.69 -5.86
C ARG A 132 7.15 -9.55 -6.84
N GLU A 133 5.90 -9.16 -7.07
CA GLU A 133 5.48 -8.12 -7.99
C GLU A 133 6.10 -6.76 -7.61
N LEU A 134 6.18 -6.43 -6.32
CA LEU A 134 6.86 -5.22 -5.84
C LEU A 134 8.37 -5.27 -6.11
N VAL A 135 9.01 -6.43 -5.91
CA VAL A 135 10.44 -6.61 -6.24
C VAL A 135 10.67 -6.40 -7.74
N GLU A 136 9.84 -7.01 -8.60
CA GLU A 136 9.96 -6.89 -10.05
C GLU A 136 9.68 -5.46 -10.52
N TYR A 137 8.68 -4.77 -9.93
CA TYR A 137 8.45 -3.34 -10.12
C TYR A 137 9.71 -2.52 -9.78
N ARG A 138 10.30 -2.76 -8.59
CA ARG A 138 11.51 -2.04 -8.15
C ARG A 138 12.67 -2.26 -9.09
N MET A 139 12.89 -3.50 -9.55
CA MET A 139 13.92 -3.78 -10.55
C MET A 139 13.71 -3.02 -11.85
N LYS A 140 12.47 -2.84 -12.31
CA LYS A 140 12.16 -2.08 -13.53
C LYS A 140 12.45 -0.59 -13.35
N VAL A 141 11.94 0.03 -12.29
CA VAL A 141 12.14 1.48 -12.07
C VAL A 141 13.59 1.84 -11.75
N THR A 142 14.37 0.93 -11.17
CA THR A 142 15.80 1.14 -10.93
C THR A 142 16.72 0.55 -12.01
N ARG A 143 16.16 0.16 -13.16
CA ARG A 143 16.89 -0.39 -14.33
C ARG A 143 17.72 -1.66 -14.07
N LEU A 144 17.41 -2.42 -13.02
CA LEU A 144 18.06 -3.70 -12.70
C LEU A 144 17.40 -4.90 -13.41
N TRP A 145 16.23 -4.71 -14.03
CA TRP A 145 15.48 -5.78 -14.68
C TRP A 145 16.24 -6.51 -15.81
N PRO A 146 16.98 -5.83 -16.71
CA PRO A 146 17.76 -6.50 -17.74
C PRO A 146 18.83 -7.43 -17.15
N GLU A 147 19.55 -6.97 -16.12
CA GLU A 147 20.57 -7.76 -15.39
C GLU A 147 19.94 -8.98 -14.72
N TYR A 148 18.77 -8.82 -14.09
CA TYR A 148 18.05 -9.95 -13.50
C TYR A 148 17.68 -11.00 -14.55
N LYS A 149 17.22 -10.57 -15.73
CA LYS A 149 16.79 -11.46 -16.81
C LYS A 149 17.95 -12.20 -17.49
N SER A 150 19.16 -11.63 -17.52
CA SER A 150 20.34 -12.31 -18.03
C SER A 150 20.86 -13.37 -17.05
N SER A 151 20.82 -13.09 -15.75
CA SER A 151 21.26 -14.04 -14.71
C SER A 151 20.27 -15.17 -14.40
N ALA A 152 19.01 -15.04 -14.84
CA ALA A 152 17.97 -16.06 -14.64
C ALA A 152 17.85 -17.08 -15.79
N ARG A 153 18.75 -17.01 -16.78
CA ARG A 153 18.94 -18.03 -17.83
C ARG A 153 20.01 -19.01 -17.40
#